data_AF-A0A2P7TF64-F1
#
_entry.id   AF-A0A2P7TF64-F1
#
_cell.length_a   1.000
_cell.length_b   1.000
_cell.length_c   1.000
_cell.angle_alpha   90.00
_cell.angle_beta   90.00
_cell.angle_gamma   90.00
#
_symmetry.space_group_name_H-M   'P 1'
#
loop_
_entity.id
_entity.type
_entity.pdbx_description
1 polymer ?
#
loop_
_entity_poly.entity_id
_entity_poly.type
_entity_poly.pdbx_seq_one_letter_code
_entity_poly.pdbx_strand_id
1 'polypeptide(L)'
;MPPPKISYLLRQLEKINKAMLNAEQQHKSRVDKVHPSNRKSACNLLHYMALRTLDIRNLQDELHAAGLSSLASSESHIRGQVLAIMRLLHTSEIPAPDNVFTFESGEKSVQTKSAQIFGQRSDGTTPNIMVTFDSEFAHNYAVVKNLLQSGMTVARINCAHDDESTWFQMIQHIRRASKITGLACKIYMDLAGPKIRTQLPGKGKLKIKEGKELVLTDANLPDIFEKNTVGCTIAGIAQQLKPGETVLFDDGLIETRVEKTEGRKALLRIIRISSRKPVIKTEKGINFPDSRLQLPALTEYDRQCLPFILQHADMVGYSFVNSPRDIEELRTAIGNRGNIALILKIETPEAVNNLPSLLLAGLQEEKIGVMIARGDLAVEIGFERMSEIQEEILWICEAAHIPVIWATQVLENLNKSGIATRSEITDAAHAALADCVMVNKGQYIIQVIETLKDIVKRSGRHHAKKRYTFHPLRIASRFMEQ
;
A
#
# COMPACT_ATOMS: atom_id res chain seq x y z
N MET A 1 -9.36 -37.67 -31.24
CA MET A 1 -8.92 -36.26 -31.24
C MET A 1 -9.93 -35.45 -30.45
N PRO A 2 -9.52 -34.49 -29.61
CA PRO A 2 -10.45 -33.65 -28.87
C PRO A 2 -11.28 -32.78 -29.83
N PRO A 3 -12.53 -32.40 -29.46
CA PRO A 3 -13.36 -31.46 -30.21
C PRO A 3 -12.58 -30.19 -30.63
N PRO A 4 -12.89 -29.56 -31.78
CA PRO A 4 -12.17 -28.36 -32.26
C PRO A 4 -12.06 -27.24 -31.22
N LYS A 5 -13.11 -27.06 -30.41
CA LYS A 5 -13.16 -26.09 -29.32
C LYS A 5 -12.20 -26.42 -28.17
N ILE A 6 -12.10 -27.69 -27.76
CA ILE A 6 -11.13 -28.15 -26.75
C ILE A 6 -9.70 -27.98 -27.27
N SER A 7 -9.46 -28.30 -28.55
CA SER A 7 -8.15 -28.11 -29.18
C SER A 7 -7.72 -26.64 -29.25
N TYR A 8 -8.66 -25.71 -29.45
CA TYR A 8 -8.40 -24.27 -29.36
C TYR A 8 -8.00 -23.85 -27.95
N LEU A 9 -8.78 -24.22 -26.93
CA LEU A 9 -8.52 -23.88 -25.53
C LEU A 9 -7.15 -24.38 -25.06
N LEU A 10 -6.83 -25.65 -25.36
CA LEU A 10 -5.53 -26.24 -25.03
C LEU A 10 -4.37 -25.45 -25.64
N ARG A 11 -4.43 -25.11 -26.93
CA ARG A 11 -3.36 -24.32 -27.58
C ARG A 11 -3.17 -22.93 -26.95
N GLN A 12 -4.25 -22.27 -26.55
CA GLN A 12 -4.15 -20.97 -25.87
C GLN A 12 -3.52 -21.11 -24.48
N LEU A 13 -3.93 -22.12 -23.70
CA LEU A 13 -3.37 -22.41 -22.38
C LEU A 13 -1.89 -22.82 -22.45
N GLU A 14 -1.50 -23.62 -23.46
CA GLU A 14 -0.10 -23.97 -23.73
C GLU A 14 0.75 -22.74 -24.04
N LYS A 15 0.22 -21.81 -24.85
CA LYS A 15 0.89 -20.53 -25.15
C LYS A 15 1.11 -19.71 -23.88
N ILE A 16 0.10 -19.63 -23.01
CA ILE A 16 0.18 -18.93 -21.72
C ILE A 16 1.22 -19.60 -20.81
N ASN A 17 1.16 -20.92 -20.62
CA ASN A 17 2.12 -21.65 -19.78
C ASN A 17 3.56 -21.50 -20.29
N LYS A 18 3.77 -21.50 -21.62
CA LYS A 18 5.08 -21.24 -22.23
C LYS A 18 5.57 -19.81 -21.92
N ALA A 19 4.70 -18.80 -22.01
CA ALA A 19 5.04 -17.42 -21.64
C ALA A 19 5.44 -17.30 -20.16
N MET A 20 4.72 -17.99 -19.27
CA MET A 20 5.03 -18.04 -17.83
C MET A 20 6.42 -18.65 -17.56
N LEU A 21 6.73 -19.78 -18.20
CA LEU A 21 8.05 -20.44 -18.06
C LEU A 21 9.18 -19.57 -18.63
N ASN A 22 8.96 -18.90 -19.75
CA ASN A 22 9.92 -17.97 -20.33
C ASN A 22 10.21 -16.80 -19.38
N ALA A 23 9.17 -16.22 -18.75
CA ALA A 23 9.34 -15.13 -17.79
C ALA A 23 10.15 -15.58 -16.55
N GLU A 24 9.89 -16.77 -16.03
CA GLU A 24 10.68 -17.36 -14.94
C GLU A 24 12.15 -17.53 -15.33
N GLN A 25 12.43 -18.03 -16.53
CA GLN A 25 13.80 -18.21 -17.04
C GLN A 25 14.51 -16.87 -17.25
N GLN A 26 13.83 -15.88 -17.84
CA GLN A 26 14.38 -14.54 -18.10
C GLN A 26 14.77 -13.82 -16.80
N HIS A 27 14.04 -14.07 -15.71
CA HIS A 27 14.28 -13.46 -14.41
C HIS A 27 14.95 -14.39 -13.40
N LYS A 28 15.52 -15.52 -13.84
CA LYS A 28 16.15 -16.51 -12.96
C LYS A 28 17.17 -15.90 -11.98
N SER A 29 18.03 -15.00 -12.46
CA SER A 29 19.03 -14.32 -11.62
C SER A 29 18.43 -13.46 -10.50
N ARG A 30 17.20 -12.95 -10.68
CA ARG A 30 16.46 -12.22 -9.65
C ARG A 30 15.82 -13.19 -8.65
N VAL A 31 15.24 -14.28 -9.15
CA VAL A 31 14.63 -15.34 -8.31
C VAL A 31 15.68 -16.04 -7.45
N ASP A 32 16.90 -16.24 -7.94
CA ASP A 32 17.98 -16.89 -7.18
C ASP A 32 18.38 -16.06 -5.95
N LYS A 33 18.25 -14.73 -6.01
CA LYS A 33 18.50 -13.79 -4.91
C LYS A 33 17.37 -13.71 -3.88
N VAL A 34 16.16 -14.15 -4.24
CA VAL A 34 14.98 -14.13 -3.35
C VAL A 34 15.18 -15.10 -2.19
N HIS A 35 14.66 -14.73 -1.01
CA HIS A 35 14.72 -15.55 0.20
C HIS A 35 14.14 -16.94 -0.10
N PRO A 36 14.73 -18.05 0.38
CA PRO A 36 14.27 -19.40 0.06
C PRO A 36 12.78 -19.64 0.31
N SER A 37 12.22 -19.10 1.40
CA SER A 37 10.78 -19.21 1.72
C SER A 37 9.87 -18.46 0.73
N ASN A 38 10.41 -17.53 -0.05
CA ASN A 38 9.69 -16.64 -0.96
C ASN A 38 9.88 -16.97 -2.44
N ARG A 39 10.73 -17.95 -2.79
CA ARG A 39 11.03 -18.29 -4.20
C ARG A 39 9.79 -18.70 -5.00
N LYS A 40 8.92 -19.56 -4.45
CA LYS A 40 7.66 -19.95 -5.13
C LYS A 40 6.76 -18.74 -5.38
N SER A 41 6.72 -17.80 -4.43
CA SER A 41 5.94 -16.56 -4.57
C SER A 41 6.50 -15.64 -5.65
N ALA A 42 7.84 -15.54 -5.77
CA ALA A 42 8.48 -14.80 -6.85
C ALA A 42 8.17 -15.42 -8.23
N CYS A 43 8.22 -16.75 -8.36
CA CYS A 43 7.83 -17.42 -9.61
C CYS A 43 6.36 -17.15 -9.95
N ASN A 44 5.44 -17.27 -8.98
CA ASN A 44 4.02 -17.01 -9.22
C ASN A 44 3.74 -15.55 -9.62
N LEU A 45 4.45 -14.58 -9.01
CA LEU A 45 4.40 -13.17 -9.44
C LEU A 45 4.81 -13.03 -10.92
N LEU A 46 5.93 -13.64 -11.32
CA LEU A 46 6.39 -13.61 -12.72
C LEU A 46 5.39 -14.27 -13.67
N HIS A 47 4.78 -15.39 -13.27
CA HIS A 47 3.74 -16.06 -14.05
C HIS A 47 2.51 -15.16 -14.22
N TYR A 48 2.09 -14.46 -13.16
CA TYR A 48 0.98 -13.51 -13.21
C TYR A 48 1.30 -12.32 -14.11
N MET A 49 2.50 -11.73 -13.99
CA MET A 49 2.94 -10.66 -14.86
C MET A 49 2.97 -11.10 -16.34
N ALA A 50 3.45 -12.31 -16.63
CA ALA A 50 3.45 -12.85 -17.98
C ALA A 50 2.03 -12.96 -18.55
N LEU A 51 1.06 -13.43 -17.76
CA LEU A 51 -0.34 -13.49 -18.19
C LEU A 51 -0.91 -12.10 -18.50
N ARG A 52 -0.62 -11.11 -17.64
CA ARG A 52 -1.17 -9.75 -17.77
C ARG A 52 -0.61 -8.95 -18.95
N THR A 53 0.38 -9.48 -19.67
CA THR A 53 0.83 -8.93 -20.96
C THR A 53 0.03 -9.44 -22.16
N LEU A 54 -0.89 -10.38 -21.96
CA LEU A 54 -1.69 -11.01 -23.01
C LEU A 54 -3.14 -10.52 -22.95
N ASP A 55 -3.77 -10.30 -24.10
CA ASP A 55 -5.23 -10.16 -24.17
C ASP A 55 -5.88 -11.54 -24.14
N ILE A 56 -6.45 -11.90 -23.00
CA ILE A 56 -7.06 -13.21 -22.76
C ILE A 56 -8.59 -13.15 -22.71
N ARG A 57 -9.23 -12.00 -22.95
CA ARG A 57 -10.68 -11.84 -22.73
C ARG A 57 -11.52 -12.89 -23.46
N ASN A 58 -11.24 -13.10 -24.74
CA ASN A 58 -11.90 -14.15 -25.53
C ASN A 58 -11.65 -15.56 -24.97
N LEU A 59 -10.43 -15.84 -24.48
CA LEU A 59 -10.13 -17.10 -23.83
C LEU A 59 -10.93 -17.26 -22.52
N GLN A 60 -11.09 -16.19 -21.74
CA GLN A 60 -11.86 -16.22 -20.50
C GLN A 60 -13.33 -16.55 -20.76
N ASP A 61 -13.92 -15.93 -21.79
CA ASP A 61 -15.30 -16.20 -22.20
C ASP A 61 -15.47 -17.65 -22.67
N GLU A 62 -14.53 -18.15 -23.47
CA GLU A 62 -14.57 -19.52 -23.97
C GLU A 62 -14.33 -20.58 -22.87
N LEU A 63 -13.47 -20.28 -21.89
CA LEU A 63 -13.29 -21.11 -20.69
C LEU A 63 -14.56 -21.13 -19.85
N HIS A 64 -15.17 -19.96 -19.60
CA HIS A 64 -16.40 -19.85 -18.84
C HIS A 64 -17.56 -20.59 -19.52
N ALA A 65 -17.70 -20.44 -20.85
CA ALA A 65 -18.70 -21.16 -21.65
C ALA A 65 -18.47 -22.68 -21.64
N ALA A 66 -17.25 -23.15 -21.40
CA ALA A 66 -16.92 -24.56 -21.23
C ALA A 66 -17.10 -25.06 -19.78
N GLY A 67 -17.61 -24.22 -18.86
CA GLY A 67 -17.77 -24.56 -17.45
C GLY A 67 -16.45 -24.58 -16.66
N LEU A 68 -15.39 -24.01 -17.21
CA LEU A 68 -14.06 -23.96 -16.62
C LEU A 68 -13.83 -22.60 -15.95
N SER A 69 -12.86 -22.55 -15.04
CA SER A 69 -12.42 -21.29 -14.45
C SER A 69 -11.94 -20.34 -15.55
N SER A 70 -12.43 -19.11 -15.53
CA SER A 70 -12.01 -18.02 -16.44
C SER A 70 -10.63 -17.45 -16.08
N LEU A 71 -9.89 -18.09 -15.18
CA LEU A 71 -8.64 -17.60 -14.57
C LEU A 71 -8.83 -16.32 -13.73
N ALA A 72 -10.04 -15.80 -13.62
CA ALA A 72 -10.36 -14.74 -12.66
C ALA A 72 -10.15 -15.25 -11.22
N SER A 73 -9.65 -14.39 -10.34
CA SER A 73 -9.38 -14.72 -8.92
C SER A 73 -8.35 -15.84 -8.70
N SER A 74 -7.42 -16.04 -9.64
CA SER A 74 -6.34 -17.03 -9.53
C SER A 74 -4.95 -16.42 -9.39
N GLU A 75 -4.87 -15.15 -8.97
CA GLU A 75 -3.62 -14.38 -8.83
C GLU A 75 -2.57 -15.15 -8.01
N SER A 76 -2.97 -15.74 -6.87
CA SER A 76 -2.08 -16.48 -5.96
C SER A 76 -1.57 -17.83 -6.49
N HIS A 77 -2.13 -18.36 -7.59
CA HIS A 77 -1.81 -19.71 -8.07
C HIS A 77 -2.00 -19.86 -9.58
N ILE A 78 -1.70 -18.80 -10.33
CA ILE A 78 -2.16 -18.65 -11.71
C ILE A 78 -1.68 -19.75 -12.63
N ARG A 79 -0.41 -20.14 -12.53
CA ARG A 79 0.14 -21.24 -13.32
C ARG A 79 -0.43 -22.60 -12.88
N GLY A 80 -0.68 -22.77 -11.58
CA GLY A 80 -1.37 -23.95 -11.07
C GLY A 80 -2.80 -24.08 -11.63
N GLN A 81 -3.52 -22.97 -11.74
CA GLN A 81 -4.85 -22.92 -12.34
C GLN A 81 -4.81 -23.25 -13.83
N VAL A 82 -3.88 -22.67 -14.59
CA VAL A 82 -3.68 -22.99 -16.03
C VAL A 82 -3.41 -24.48 -16.21
N LEU A 83 -2.48 -25.06 -15.43
CA LEU A 83 -2.15 -26.47 -15.52
C LEU A 83 -3.34 -27.35 -15.12
N ALA A 84 -4.09 -26.99 -14.08
CA ALA A 84 -5.30 -27.71 -13.68
C ALA A 84 -6.36 -27.76 -14.79
N ILE A 85 -6.59 -26.63 -15.48
CA ILE A 85 -7.52 -26.58 -16.61
C ILE A 85 -7.00 -27.43 -17.78
N MET A 86 -5.70 -27.33 -18.11
CA MET A 86 -5.11 -28.18 -19.14
C MET A 86 -5.33 -29.67 -18.83
N ARG A 87 -5.11 -30.10 -17.59
CA ARG A 87 -5.36 -31.50 -17.18
C ARG A 87 -6.81 -31.93 -17.38
N LEU A 88 -7.78 -31.08 -17.07
CA LEU A 88 -9.20 -31.36 -17.28
C LEU A 88 -9.56 -31.48 -18.77
N LEU A 89 -8.86 -30.73 -19.63
CA LEU A 89 -9.06 -30.76 -21.08
C LEU A 89 -8.28 -31.89 -21.78
N HIS A 90 -7.24 -32.43 -21.14
CA HIS A 90 -6.49 -33.59 -21.62
C HIS A 90 -7.17 -34.90 -21.18
N THR A 91 -7.26 -35.87 -22.09
CA THR A 91 -7.82 -37.21 -21.82
C THR A 91 -6.81 -38.18 -21.18
N SER A 92 -5.61 -37.70 -20.81
CA SER A 92 -4.52 -38.51 -20.27
C SER A 92 -4.03 -37.91 -18.95
N GLU A 93 -3.61 -38.77 -18.02
CA GLU A 93 -3.10 -38.36 -16.69
C GLU A 93 -1.79 -37.57 -16.82
N ILE A 94 -1.90 -36.24 -16.80
CA ILE A 94 -0.75 -35.37 -16.57
C ILE A 94 -0.55 -35.26 -15.06
N PRO A 95 0.63 -35.62 -14.51
CA PRO A 95 0.89 -35.53 -13.08
C PRO A 95 0.64 -34.12 -12.52
N ALA A 96 0.26 -34.03 -11.26
CA ALA A 96 0.20 -32.75 -10.57
C ALA A 96 1.63 -32.17 -10.44
N PRO A 97 1.89 -30.91 -10.85
CA PRO A 97 3.21 -30.34 -10.71
C PRO A 97 3.49 -29.98 -9.25
N ASP A 98 4.56 -30.53 -8.68
CA ASP A 98 4.97 -30.31 -7.28
C ASP A 98 5.49 -28.87 -7.00
N ASN A 99 5.79 -28.11 -8.07
CA ASN A 99 6.49 -26.83 -8.00
C ASN A 99 5.61 -25.60 -8.28
N VAL A 100 4.28 -25.72 -8.25
CA VAL A 100 3.36 -24.58 -8.40
C VAL A 100 2.45 -24.45 -7.20
N PHE A 101 1.96 -23.24 -6.95
CA PHE A 101 0.85 -23.07 -6.01
C PHE A 101 -0.43 -23.67 -6.62
N THR A 102 -1.16 -24.38 -5.77
CA THR A 102 -2.58 -24.68 -5.92
C THR A 102 -3.40 -23.58 -5.25
N PHE A 103 -4.72 -23.58 -5.44
CA PHE A 103 -5.62 -22.68 -4.71
C PHE A 103 -5.37 -22.74 -3.19
N GLU A 104 -5.39 -23.93 -2.61
CA GLU A 104 -5.22 -24.14 -1.16
C GLU A 104 -3.85 -23.69 -0.65
N SER A 105 -2.77 -24.03 -1.37
CA SER A 105 -1.42 -23.66 -0.96
C SER A 105 -1.13 -22.17 -1.16
N GLY A 106 -1.73 -21.53 -2.17
CA GLY A 106 -1.69 -20.09 -2.38
C GLY A 106 -2.39 -19.34 -1.26
N GLU A 107 -3.64 -19.73 -0.95
CA GLU A 107 -4.41 -19.13 0.15
C GLU A 107 -3.68 -19.27 1.49
N LYS A 108 -3.20 -20.49 1.81
CA LYS A 108 -2.44 -20.75 3.04
C LYS A 108 -1.15 -19.93 3.11
N SER A 109 -0.47 -19.73 1.98
CA SER A 109 0.75 -18.91 1.91
C SER A 109 0.44 -17.46 2.28
N VAL A 110 -0.62 -16.86 1.73
CA VAL A 110 -0.97 -15.47 2.09
C VAL A 110 -1.38 -15.35 3.56
N GLN A 111 -2.23 -16.28 4.05
CA GLN A 111 -2.65 -16.28 5.46
C GLN A 111 -1.44 -16.40 6.41
N THR A 112 -0.51 -17.31 6.10
CA THR A 112 0.70 -17.53 6.92
C THR A 112 1.56 -16.27 6.97
N LYS A 113 1.84 -15.67 5.81
CA LYS A 113 2.64 -14.44 5.72
C LYS A 113 1.96 -13.25 6.40
N SER A 114 0.64 -13.10 6.23
CA SER A 114 -0.14 -12.08 6.93
C SER A 114 -0.04 -12.26 8.45
N ALA A 115 -0.14 -13.49 8.96
CA ALA A 115 -0.07 -13.77 10.40
C ALA A 115 1.34 -13.54 10.97
N GLN A 116 2.40 -13.82 10.19
CA GLN A 116 3.78 -13.56 10.59
C GLN A 116 4.07 -12.07 10.77
N ILE A 117 3.46 -11.21 9.95
CA ILE A 117 3.69 -9.76 9.98
C ILE A 117 2.75 -9.06 10.96
N PHE A 118 1.44 -9.29 10.85
CA PHE A 118 0.42 -8.54 11.59
C PHE A 118 -0.11 -9.24 12.84
N GLY A 119 0.21 -10.52 13.03
CA GLY A 119 -0.38 -11.36 14.06
C GLY A 119 -1.59 -12.17 13.58
N GLN A 120 -2.01 -13.12 14.41
CA GLN A 120 -3.15 -14.01 14.12
C GLN A 120 -4.47 -13.23 14.12
N ARG A 121 -5.32 -13.49 13.13
CA ARG A 121 -6.68 -12.92 13.06
C ARG A 121 -7.55 -13.62 14.10
N SER A 122 -8.41 -12.87 14.78
CA SER A 122 -9.27 -13.38 15.85
C SER A 122 -10.37 -14.33 15.36
N ASP A 123 -10.86 -14.16 14.13
CA ASP A 123 -11.93 -14.97 13.52
C ASP A 123 -11.56 -15.52 12.13
N GLY A 124 -10.28 -15.42 11.73
CA GLY A 124 -9.77 -15.87 10.42
C GLY A 124 -10.17 -15.00 9.22
N THR A 125 -11.26 -14.24 9.31
CA THR A 125 -11.82 -13.47 8.19
C THR A 125 -11.59 -11.97 8.31
N THR A 126 -11.54 -11.44 9.53
CA THR A 126 -11.42 -10.01 9.77
C THR A 126 -9.99 -9.54 9.55
N PRO A 127 -9.74 -8.52 8.71
CA PRO A 127 -8.42 -7.93 8.55
C PRO A 127 -7.85 -7.48 9.90
N ASN A 128 -6.52 -7.47 9.97
CA ASN A 128 -5.85 -6.84 11.10
C ASN A 128 -6.15 -5.35 11.14
N ILE A 129 -6.17 -4.77 12.34
CA ILE A 129 -6.48 -3.35 12.51
C ILE A 129 -5.25 -2.66 13.06
N MET A 130 -4.70 -1.78 12.22
CA MET A 130 -3.57 -0.92 12.56
C MET A 130 -4.09 0.44 13.01
N VAL A 131 -3.71 0.89 14.20
CA VAL A 131 -4.08 2.23 14.70
C VAL A 131 -2.84 3.11 14.78
N THR A 132 -2.92 4.30 14.20
CA THR A 132 -1.88 5.33 14.36
C THR A 132 -1.95 5.94 15.76
N PHE A 133 -0.85 5.86 16.49
CA PHE A 133 -0.76 6.40 17.84
C PHE A 133 -0.59 7.91 17.81
N ASP A 134 -1.24 8.58 18.75
CA ASP A 134 -1.05 10.00 19.04
C ASP A 134 -0.13 10.16 20.25
N SER A 135 0.61 11.28 20.34
CA SER A 135 1.52 11.62 21.43
C SER A 135 0.86 11.48 22.81
N GLU A 136 -0.44 11.78 22.92
CA GLU A 136 -1.20 11.63 24.17
C GLU A 136 -1.22 10.19 24.70
N PHE A 137 -1.10 9.18 23.82
CA PHE A 137 -1.10 7.77 24.22
C PHE A 137 0.18 7.36 24.95
N ALA A 138 1.26 8.15 24.86
CA ALA A 138 2.45 7.97 25.68
C ALA A 138 2.20 8.20 27.18
N HIS A 139 1.10 8.89 27.52
CA HIS A 139 0.75 9.24 28.90
C HIS A 139 -0.56 8.60 29.36
N ASN A 140 -1.24 7.85 28.49
CA ASN A 140 -2.56 7.29 28.76
C ASN A 140 -2.64 5.78 28.49
N TYR A 141 -2.15 5.00 29.44
CA TYR A 141 -2.24 3.54 29.41
C TYR A 141 -3.66 3.00 29.24
N ALA A 142 -4.67 3.65 29.84
CA ALA A 142 -6.04 3.18 29.80
C ALA A 142 -6.60 3.16 28.37
N VAL A 143 -6.31 4.21 27.59
CA VAL A 143 -6.70 4.28 26.17
C VAL A 143 -6.04 3.16 25.37
N VAL A 144 -4.74 2.93 25.54
CA VAL A 144 -4.01 1.84 24.86
C VAL A 144 -4.63 0.47 25.18
N LYS A 145 -4.94 0.20 26.46
CA LYS A 145 -5.62 -1.03 26.87
C LYS A 145 -6.99 -1.18 26.19
N ASN A 146 -7.79 -0.12 26.15
CA ASN A 146 -9.11 -0.14 25.52
C ASN A 146 -9.02 -0.39 24.01
N LEU A 147 -8.02 0.17 23.32
CA LEU A 147 -7.79 -0.08 21.89
C LEU A 147 -7.50 -1.55 21.60
N LEU A 148 -6.64 -2.20 22.41
CA LEU A 148 -6.38 -3.65 22.30
C LEU A 148 -7.67 -4.45 22.49
N GLN A 149 -8.43 -4.17 23.55
CA GLN A 149 -9.69 -4.87 23.83
C GLN A 149 -10.75 -4.66 22.73
N SER A 150 -10.73 -3.49 22.08
CA SER A 150 -11.62 -3.17 20.96
C SER A 150 -11.24 -3.91 19.68
N GLY A 151 -10.02 -4.45 19.56
CA GLY A 151 -9.57 -5.29 18.45
C GLY A 151 -8.42 -4.74 17.62
N MET A 152 -7.70 -3.73 18.11
CA MET A 152 -6.42 -3.32 17.51
C MET A 152 -5.41 -4.45 17.60
N THR A 153 -4.75 -4.77 16.49
CA THR A 153 -3.70 -5.81 16.42
C THR A 153 -2.34 -5.26 16.05
N VAL A 154 -2.29 -4.04 15.48
CA VAL A 154 -1.03 -3.35 15.17
C VAL A 154 -1.08 -1.91 15.69
N ALA A 155 -0.05 -1.50 16.41
CA ALA A 155 0.18 -0.12 16.80
C ALA A 155 1.18 0.52 15.84
N ARG A 156 0.77 1.59 15.17
CA ARG A 156 1.63 2.38 14.28
C ARG A 156 2.16 3.60 15.02
N ILE A 157 3.49 3.78 15.04
CA ILE A 157 4.20 4.97 15.51
C ILE A 157 4.90 5.61 14.32
N ASN A 158 4.60 6.88 14.04
CA ASN A 158 5.18 7.60 12.91
C ASN A 158 6.42 8.38 13.37
N CYS A 159 7.60 7.99 12.89
CA CYS A 159 8.85 8.62 13.28
C CYS A 159 8.99 10.06 12.76
N ALA A 160 8.16 10.53 11.82
CA ALA A 160 8.17 11.94 11.40
C ALA A 160 7.70 12.92 12.51
N HIS A 161 7.23 12.39 13.65
CA HIS A 161 6.72 13.14 14.78
C HIS A 161 7.23 12.56 16.10
N ASP A 162 7.21 13.38 17.15
CA ASP A 162 7.68 13.04 18.49
C ASP A 162 9.17 12.62 18.54
N ASP A 163 9.58 11.96 19.62
CA ASP A 163 10.96 11.56 19.89
C ASP A 163 11.03 10.14 20.48
N GLU A 164 12.25 9.60 20.58
CA GLU A 164 12.51 8.25 21.12
C GLU A 164 11.92 8.04 22.52
N SER A 165 11.94 9.06 23.38
CA SER A 165 11.37 8.99 24.73
C SER A 165 9.86 8.74 24.67
N THR A 166 9.17 9.52 23.84
CA THR A 166 7.72 9.41 23.64
C THR A 166 7.36 8.07 23.00
N TRP A 167 8.08 7.67 21.95
CA TRP A 167 7.87 6.36 21.30
C TRP A 167 8.08 5.21 22.28
N PHE A 168 9.12 5.29 23.12
CA PHE A 168 9.41 4.25 24.12
C PHE A 168 8.28 4.12 25.14
N GLN A 169 7.70 5.23 25.62
CA GLN A 169 6.55 5.19 26.52
C GLN A 169 5.32 4.54 25.88
N MET A 170 5.00 4.88 24.63
CA MET A 170 3.93 4.22 23.88
C MET A 170 4.16 2.70 23.80
N ILE A 171 5.39 2.29 23.48
CA ILE A 171 5.80 0.87 23.37
C ILE A 171 5.68 0.16 24.72
N GLN A 172 6.08 0.80 25.82
CA GLN A 172 5.90 0.24 27.17
C GLN A 172 4.42 0.05 27.51
N HIS A 173 3.55 1.00 27.15
CA HIS A 173 2.10 0.88 27.36
C HIS A 173 1.50 -0.26 26.53
N ILE A 174 1.90 -0.40 25.25
CA ILE A 174 1.49 -1.52 24.39
C ILE A 174 1.89 -2.85 25.02
N ARG A 175 3.18 -3.03 25.36
CA ARG A 175 3.71 -4.27 25.95
C ARG A 175 3.02 -4.60 27.28
N ARG A 176 2.79 -3.61 28.13
CA ARG A 176 2.04 -3.75 29.38
C ARG A 176 0.59 -4.17 29.13
N ALA A 177 -0.09 -3.54 28.18
CA ALA A 177 -1.48 -3.84 27.83
C ALA A 177 -1.61 -5.26 27.28
N SER A 178 -0.71 -5.68 26.38
CA SER A 178 -0.68 -7.04 25.85
C SER A 178 -0.48 -8.09 26.95
N LYS A 179 0.44 -7.84 27.89
CA LYS A 179 0.68 -8.75 29.03
C LYS A 179 -0.53 -8.90 29.95
N ILE A 180 -1.25 -7.80 30.22
CA ILE A 180 -2.39 -7.80 31.15
C ILE A 180 -3.65 -8.38 30.50
N THR A 181 -3.88 -8.09 29.22
CA THR A 181 -5.09 -8.53 28.51
C THR A 181 -4.96 -9.91 27.88
N GLY A 182 -3.72 -10.40 27.67
CA GLY A 182 -3.44 -11.60 26.89
C GLY A 182 -3.60 -11.41 25.38
N LEU A 183 -3.93 -10.20 24.92
CA LEU A 183 -4.11 -9.88 23.49
C LEU A 183 -2.77 -9.46 22.88
N ALA A 184 -2.39 -10.08 21.76
CA ALA A 184 -1.17 -9.71 21.05
C ALA A 184 -1.36 -8.40 20.27
N CYS A 185 -0.33 -7.55 20.28
CA CYS A 185 -0.27 -6.35 19.46
C CYS A 185 1.14 -6.23 18.89
N LYS A 186 1.24 -6.09 17.57
CA LYS A 186 2.49 -5.82 16.86
C LYS A 186 2.80 -4.33 16.85
N ILE A 187 4.08 -3.99 16.79
CA ILE A 187 4.57 -2.60 16.77
C ILE A 187 5.15 -2.32 15.38
N TYR A 188 4.53 -1.38 14.68
CA TYR A 188 4.96 -0.88 13.38
C TYR A 188 5.50 0.54 13.56
N MET A 189 6.71 0.80 13.07
CA MET A 189 7.30 2.14 13.05
C MET A 189 7.60 2.56 11.61
N ASP A 190 7.03 3.65 11.12
CA ASP A 190 7.34 4.17 9.80
C ASP A 190 8.41 5.26 9.81
N LEU A 191 9.40 5.08 8.94
CA LEU A 191 10.40 6.08 8.60
C LEU A 191 9.73 7.32 8.00
N ALA A 192 10.27 8.50 8.26
CA ALA A 192 9.70 9.75 7.79
C ALA A 192 9.81 9.89 6.27
N GLY A 193 10.95 9.50 5.70
CA GLY A 193 11.27 9.69 4.30
C GLY A 193 11.40 11.16 3.89
N PRO A 194 11.65 11.45 2.61
CA PRO A 194 11.93 12.79 2.09
C PRO A 194 10.66 13.63 1.87
N LYS A 195 9.83 13.82 2.91
CA LYS A 195 8.57 14.56 2.76
C LYS A 195 8.84 16.05 2.50
N ILE A 196 8.44 16.52 1.32
CA ILE A 196 8.65 17.90 0.89
C ILE A 196 7.56 18.78 1.49
N ARG A 197 7.96 19.89 2.13
CA ARG A 197 7.03 20.84 2.74
C ARG A 197 7.37 22.28 2.41
N THR A 198 6.36 23.14 2.53
CA THR A 198 6.48 24.59 2.42
C THR A 198 7.15 25.17 3.66
N GLN A 199 8.11 26.06 3.45
CA GLN A 199 8.63 26.96 4.46
C GLN A 199 8.23 28.39 4.09
N LEU A 200 7.81 29.19 5.07
CA LEU A 200 7.59 30.62 4.90
C LEU A 200 8.40 31.41 5.94
N PRO A 201 8.72 32.69 5.70
CA PRO A 201 9.32 33.53 6.73
C PRO A 201 8.44 33.61 7.98
N GLY A 202 9.00 33.26 9.15
CA GLY A 202 8.27 33.22 10.43
C GLY A 202 7.13 32.19 10.45
N LYS A 203 6.08 32.45 11.24
CA LYS A 203 4.83 31.63 11.24
C LYS A 203 3.83 32.08 10.15
N GLY A 204 4.37 32.59 9.05
CA GLY A 204 3.63 33.36 8.05
C GLY A 204 2.55 32.57 7.30
N LYS A 205 1.64 33.33 6.68
CA LYS A 205 0.71 32.84 5.67
C LYS A 205 0.92 33.67 4.42
N LEU A 206 1.08 33.03 3.28
CA LEU A 206 1.22 33.71 1.99
C LEU A 206 -0.15 33.78 1.32
N LYS A 207 -0.67 34.99 1.09
CA LYS A 207 -1.91 35.19 0.32
C LYS A 207 -1.64 34.92 -1.15
N ILE A 208 -2.53 34.16 -1.78
CA ILE A 208 -2.41 33.78 -3.18
C ILE A 208 -3.69 34.11 -3.94
N LYS A 209 -3.60 34.13 -5.28
CA LYS A 209 -4.75 34.33 -6.17
C LYS A 209 -4.50 33.58 -7.48
N GLU A 210 -5.56 32.98 -8.02
CA GLU A 210 -5.51 32.33 -9.34
C GLU A 210 -5.02 33.31 -10.42
N GLY A 211 -4.25 32.78 -11.38
CA GLY A 211 -3.60 33.52 -12.44
C GLY A 211 -2.39 34.36 -12.00
N LYS A 212 -2.04 34.39 -10.70
CA LYS A 212 -0.84 35.12 -10.22
C LYS A 212 0.38 34.20 -10.15
N GLU A 213 1.53 34.86 -10.09
CA GLU A 213 2.85 34.22 -9.95
C GLU A 213 3.16 33.87 -8.50
N LEU A 214 3.86 32.75 -8.35
CA LEU A 214 4.39 32.23 -7.11
C LEU A 214 5.82 31.75 -7.39
N VAL A 215 6.78 32.12 -6.57
CA VAL A 215 8.16 31.63 -6.68
C VAL A 215 8.35 30.48 -5.69
N LEU A 216 8.85 29.35 -6.17
CA LEU A 216 9.34 28.26 -5.33
C LEU A 216 10.87 28.30 -5.28
N THR A 217 11.44 28.31 -4.08
CA THR A 217 12.89 28.32 -3.85
C THR A 217 13.28 27.39 -2.70
N ASP A 218 14.57 27.17 -2.46
CA ASP A 218 15.03 26.43 -1.30
C ASP A 218 14.80 27.23 0.00
N ALA A 219 14.33 26.55 1.05
CA ALA A 219 13.98 27.21 2.31
C ALA A 219 15.16 27.88 3.04
N ASN A 220 16.39 27.45 2.74
CA ASN A 220 17.62 27.97 3.35
C ASN A 220 18.22 29.17 2.59
N LEU A 221 17.59 29.63 1.50
CA LEU A 221 18.08 30.77 0.71
C LEU A 221 17.42 32.09 1.16
N PRO A 222 18.13 33.23 1.07
CA PRO A 222 17.56 34.56 1.37
C PRO A 222 16.35 34.92 0.51
N ASP A 223 16.23 34.30 -0.68
CA ASP A 223 15.12 34.49 -1.60
C ASP A 223 13.76 34.20 -0.97
N ILE A 224 13.69 33.40 0.09
CA ILE A 224 12.45 33.10 0.82
C ILE A 224 11.79 34.37 1.39
N PHE A 225 12.56 35.44 1.61
CA PHE A 225 12.05 36.73 2.08
C PHE A 225 11.48 37.61 0.95
N GLU A 226 11.61 37.20 -0.31
CA GLU A 226 11.02 37.89 -1.44
C GLU A 226 9.48 37.79 -1.45
N LYS A 227 8.84 38.72 -2.17
CA LYS A 227 7.38 38.75 -2.28
C LYS A 227 6.89 37.57 -3.12
N ASN A 228 5.80 36.95 -2.68
CA ASN A 228 5.19 35.79 -3.35
C ASN A 228 6.12 34.57 -3.45
N THR A 229 7.00 34.38 -2.48
CA THR A 229 7.93 33.26 -2.45
C THR A 229 7.53 32.23 -1.39
N VAL A 230 7.64 30.96 -1.76
CA VAL A 230 7.49 29.78 -0.90
C VAL A 230 8.81 29.03 -0.89
N GLY A 231 9.32 28.76 0.30
CA GLY A 231 10.49 27.90 0.48
C GLY A 231 10.11 26.42 0.43
N CYS A 232 11.04 25.60 -0.01
CA CYS A 232 10.96 24.15 -0.03
C CYS A 232 11.93 23.57 1.00
N THR A 233 11.47 22.66 1.88
CA THR A 233 12.33 22.05 2.91
C THR A 233 13.50 21.26 2.34
N ILE A 234 13.35 20.72 1.13
CA ILE A 234 14.41 19.99 0.43
C ILE A 234 15.05 20.91 -0.61
N ALA A 235 16.38 21.04 -0.52
CA ALA A 235 17.16 21.88 -1.41
C ALA A 235 17.30 21.29 -2.83
N GLY A 236 17.35 22.14 -3.85
CA GLY A 236 17.59 21.74 -5.23
C GLY A 236 16.39 21.15 -5.97
N ILE A 237 15.19 21.21 -5.39
CA ILE A 237 13.96 20.74 -6.04
C ILE A 237 13.62 21.60 -7.26
N ALA A 238 13.66 22.92 -7.10
CA ALA A 238 13.29 23.87 -8.16
C ALA A 238 14.12 23.69 -9.45
N GLN A 239 15.37 23.21 -9.34
CA GLN A 239 16.26 22.95 -10.48
C GLN A 239 15.86 21.72 -11.31
N GLN A 240 15.11 20.81 -10.72
CA GLN A 240 14.72 19.55 -11.36
C GLN A 240 13.39 19.65 -12.10
N LEU A 241 12.66 20.76 -11.91
CA LEU A 241 11.36 20.99 -12.53
C LEU A 241 11.53 21.44 -13.97
N LYS A 242 10.56 21.10 -14.82
CA LYS A 242 10.51 21.53 -16.22
C LYS A 242 9.32 22.44 -16.48
N PRO A 243 9.44 23.41 -17.41
CA PRO A 243 8.30 24.19 -17.86
C PRO A 243 7.11 23.30 -18.26
N GLY A 244 5.92 23.66 -17.81
CA GLY A 244 4.68 22.91 -18.04
C GLY A 244 4.32 21.90 -16.94
N GLU A 245 5.27 21.48 -16.09
CA GLU A 245 5.01 20.53 -15.02
C GLU A 245 4.13 21.13 -13.91
N THR A 246 3.36 20.27 -13.26
CA THR A 246 2.43 20.63 -12.19
C THR A 246 3.15 20.59 -10.84
N VAL A 247 2.91 21.63 -10.02
CA VAL A 247 3.31 21.64 -8.60
C VAL A 247 2.08 21.87 -7.75
N LEU A 248 1.83 20.94 -6.83
CA LEU A 248 0.67 20.91 -5.96
C LEU A 248 1.05 21.29 -4.54
N PHE A 249 0.23 22.09 -3.87
CA PHE A 249 0.43 22.47 -2.47
C PHE A 249 -0.79 22.12 -1.61
N ASP A 250 -0.54 21.82 -0.33
CA ASP A 250 -1.56 21.53 0.68
C ASP A 250 -2.50 20.39 0.24
N ASP A 251 -1.93 19.21 0.01
CA ASP A 251 -2.63 17.99 -0.41
C ASP A 251 -3.45 18.17 -1.71
N GLY A 252 -2.89 18.92 -2.67
CA GLY A 252 -3.52 19.18 -3.98
C GLY A 252 -4.58 20.29 -3.98
N LEU A 253 -4.83 20.95 -2.85
CA LEU A 253 -5.81 22.04 -2.77
C LEU A 253 -5.41 23.26 -3.60
N ILE A 254 -4.12 23.46 -3.86
CA ILE A 254 -3.60 24.53 -4.68
C ILE A 254 -2.79 23.93 -5.81
N GLU A 255 -3.19 24.20 -7.04
CA GLU A 255 -2.53 23.72 -8.25
C GLU A 255 -1.79 24.86 -8.93
N THR A 256 -0.55 24.60 -9.28
CA THR A 256 0.30 25.55 -10.01
C THR A 256 1.00 24.86 -11.16
N ARG A 257 1.47 25.65 -12.14
CA ARG A 257 2.23 25.16 -13.29
C ARG A 257 3.55 25.89 -13.40
N VAL A 258 4.63 25.16 -13.64
CA VAL A 258 5.96 25.72 -13.84
C VAL A 258 5.98 26.53 -15.15
N GLU A 259 6.30 27.82 -15.07
CA GLU A 259 6.51 28.66 -16.24
C GLU A 259 7.97 28.59 -16.70
N LYS A 260 8.90 28.74 -15.76
CA LYS A 260 10.34 28.66 -16.01
C LYS A 260 11.10 28.35 -14.72
N THR A 261 12.32 27.85 -14.89
CA THR A 261 13.27 27.58 -13.80
C THR A 261 14.56 28.36 -14.04
N GLU A 262 15.03 29.08 -13.03
CA GLU A 262 16.25 29.89 -13.08
C GLU A 262 17.07 29.64 -11.80
N GLY A 263 18.21 28.97 -11.93
CA GLY A 263 19.02 28.60 -10.76
C GLY A 263 18.18 27.76 -9.78
N ARG A 264 18.14 28.16 -8.50
CA ARG A 264 17.34 27.48 -7.46
C ARG A 264 15.92 28.03 -7.31
N LYS A 265 15.41 28.76 -8.31
CA LYS A 265 14.05 29.30 -8.31
C LYS A 265 13.23 28.68 -9.44
N ALA A 266 11.98 28.34 -9.15
CA ALA A 266 10.97 28.01 -10.14
C ALA A 266 9.86 29.06 -10.07
N LEU A 267 9.58 29.72 -11.20
CA LEU A 267 8.44 30.59 -11.35
C LEU A 267 7.22 29.74 -11.70
N LEU A 268 6.19 29.84 -10.88
CA LEU A 268 4.96 29.08 -10.99
C LEU A 268 3.78 30.01 -11.27
N ARG A 269 2.85 29.57 -12.12
CA ARG A 269 1.53 30.19 -12.31
C ARG A 269 0.50 29.44 -11.48
N ILE A 270 -0.26 30.16 -10.65
CA ILE A 270 -1.36 29.55 -9.88
C ILE A 270 -2.54 29.28 -10.80
N ILE A 271 -2.90 28.02 -10.97
CA ILE A 271 -3.98 27.57 -11.87
C ILE A 271 -5.32 27.48 -11.13
N ARG A 272 -5.33 26.85 -9.95
CA ARG A 272 -6.56 26.57 -9.18
C ARG A 272 -6.33 26.70 -7.68
N ILE A 273 -7.32 27.24 -6.97
CA ILE A 273 -7.38 27.25 -5.50
C ILE A 273 -8.70 26.63 -5.04
N SER A 274 -8.63 25.45 -4.44
CA SER A 274 -9.78 24.72 -3.88
C SER A 274 -9.91 24.84 -2.35
N SER A 275 -8.99 25.57 -1.71
CA SER A 275 -9.02 25.79 -0.26
C SER A 275 -10.01 26.91 0.12
N ARG A 276 -10.66 26.78 1.28
CA ARG A 276 -11.62 27.79 1.80
C ARG A 276 -11.01 29.19 1.98
N LYS A 277 -9.69 29.27 2.19
CA LYS A 277 -8.94 30.51 2.34
C LYS A 277 -7.78 30.49 1.35
N PRO A 278 -7.63 31.49 0.46
CA PRO A 278 -6.60 31.51 -0.56
C PRO A 278 -5.24 31.87 0.04
N VAL A 279 -4.69 30.98 0.86
CA VAL A 279 -3.42 31.13 1.55
C VAL A 279 -2.62 29.84 1.52
N ILE A 280 -1.31 29.95 1.31
CA ILE A 280 -0.34 28.91 1.63
C ILE A 280 0.13 29.15 3.07
N LYS A 281 0.24 28.09 3.86
CA LYS A 281 0.78 28.12 5.22
C LYS A 281 2.12 27.38 5.23
N THR A 282 2.97 27.63 6.23
CA THR A 282 4.16 26.80 6.46
C THR A 282 3.76 25.36 6.83
N GLU A 283 4.69 24.42 6.67
CA GLU A 283 4.52 22.98 6.96
C GLU A 283 3.45 22.25 6.14
N LYS A 284 3.04 22.80 5.00
CA LYS A 284 2.14 22.13 4.06
C LYS A 284 2.90 21.29 3.06
N GLY A 285 2.34 20.14 2.68
CA GLY A 285 2.94 19.26 1.68
C GLY A 285 3.09 19.94 0.32
N ILE A 286 4.17 19.63 -0.38
CA ILE A 286 4.38 19.98 -1.79
C ILE A 286 4.55 18.68 -2.57
N ASN A 287 3.81 18.54 -3.66
CA ASN A 287 3.76 17.33 -4.48
C ASN A 287 4.11 17.67 -5.94
N PHE A 288 4.79 16.74 -6.62
CA PHE A 288 5.40 16.95 -7.93
C PHE A 288 5.03 15.80 -8.88
N PRO A 289 3.74 15.65 -9.25
CA PRO A 289 3.23 14.47 -9.95
C PRO A 289 3.90 14.19 -11.30
N ASP A 290 4.40 15.23 -11.97
CA ASP A 290 5.03 15.13 -13.29
C ASP A 290 6.56 14.98 -13.23
N SER A 291 7.17 15.31 -12.09
CA SER A 291 8.63 15.44 -11.97
C SER A 291 9.26 14.15 -11.44
N ARG A 292 10.37 13.72 -12.06
CA ARG A 292 11.20 12.61 -11.56
C ARG A 292 12.30 13.15 -10.66
N LEU A 293 11.95 13.38 -9.39
CA LEU A 293 12.87 13.95 -8.41
C LEU A 293 13.91 12.92 -7.96
N GLN A 294 15.18 13.32 -7.99
CA GLN A 294 16.29 12.50 -7.50
C GLN A 294 16.49 12.75 -6.00
N LEU A 295 15.67 12.09 -5.18
CA LEU A 295 15.73 12.19 -3.72
C LEU A 295 16.06 10.83 -3.11
N PRO A 296 16.94 10.77 -2.10
CA PRO A 296 17.15 9.55 -1.35
C PRO A 296 15.87 9.22 -0.57
N ALA A 297 15.33 8.02 -0.78
CA ALA A 297 14.18 7.54 -0.01
C ALA A 297 14.53 7.37 1.48
N LEU A 298 15.78 6.98 1.78
CA LEU A 298 16.31 6.90 3.14
C LEU A 298 17.06 8.17 3.52
N THR A 299 16.47 8.98 4.39
CA THR A 299 17.09 10.24 4.84
C THR A 299 18.09 10.02 5.98
N GLU A 300 18.90 11.04 6.28
CA GLU A 300 19.80 11.00 7.45
C GLU A 300 19.02 10.90 8.77
N TYR A 301 17.86 11.57 8.86
CA TYR A 301 16.97 11.43 10.01
C TYR A 301 16.45 10.00 10.16
N ASP A 302 16.07 9.36 9.06
CA ASP A 302 15.64 7.96 9.07
C ASP A 302 16.77 7.04 9.57
N ARG A 303 18.02 7.27 9.13
CA ARG A 303 19.20 6.53 9.60
C ARG A 303 19.43 6.66 11.10
N GLN A 304 19.15 7.83 11.67
CA GLN A 304 19.21 8.07 13.12
C GLN A 304 18.10 7.34 13.88
N CYS A 305 16.92 7.17 13.28
CA CYS A 305 15.80 6.45 13.90
C CYS A 305 15.98 4.92 13.86
N LEU A 306 16.72 4.38 12.88
CA LEU A 306 16.84 2.93 12.67
C LEU A 306 17.30 2.13 13.90
N PRO A 307 18.34 2.54 14.68
CA PRO A 307 18.76 1.81 15.87
C PRO A 307 17.62 1.59 16.87
N PHE A 308 16.82 2.63 17.13
CA PHE A 308 15.66 2.55 18.02
C PHE A 308 14.59 1.60 17.46
N ILE A 309 14.26 1.74 16.17
CA ILE A 309 13.27 0.90 15.50
C ILE A 309 13.67 -0.57 15.57
N LEU A 310 14.92 -0.91 15.26
CA LEU A 310 15.42 -2.30 15.26
C LEU A 310 15.40 -2.94 16.65
N GLN A 311 15.49 -2.13 17.71
CA GLN A 311 15.42 -2.61 19.09
C GLN A 311 13.98 -2.84 19.57
N HIS A 312 13.01 -2.08 19.06
CA HIS A 312 11.71 -1.97 19.68
C HIS A 312 10.51 -2.41 18.82
N ALA A 313 10.63 -2.35 17.49
CA ALA A 313 9.54 -2.61 16.56
C ALA A 313 9.54 -4.04 16.00
N ASP A 314 8.35 -4.52 15.62
CA ASP A 314 8.18 -5.76 14.85
C ASP A 314 8.29 -5.50 13.33
N MET A 315 8.00 -4.27 12.90
CA MET A 315 7.95 -3.89 11.49
C MET A 315 8.49 -2.48 11.27
N VAL A 316 9.14 -2.27 10.13
CA VAL A 316 9.57 -0.95 9.65
C VAL A 316 8.84 -0.58 8.36
N GLY A 317 8.23 0.59 8.34
CA GLY A 317 7.62 1.20 7.16
C GLY A 317 8.63 2.03 6.39
N TYR A 318 8.84 1.73 5.11
CA TYR A 318 9.76 2.46 4.25
C TYR A 318 8.99 3.42 3.33
N SER A 319 9.01 4.70 3.69
CA SER A 319 8.32 5.79 2.98
C SER A 319 9.01 6.17 1.67
N PHE A 320 8.22 6.59 0.68
CA PHE A 320 8.63 7.07 -0.64
C PHE A 320 9.61 6.14 -1.38
N VAL A 321 9.47 4.82 -1.19
CA VAL A 321 10.27 3.82 -1.90
C VAL A 321 9.87 3.80 -3.37
N ASN A 322 10.83 4.06 -4.27
CA ASN A 322 10.59 4.19 -5.70
C ASN A 322 11.29 3.10 -6.52
N SER A 323 12.42 2.58 -6.04
CA SER A 323 13.27 1.68 -6.79
C SER A 323 13.80 0.49 -5.98
N PRO A 324 14.20 -0.62 -6.63
CA PRO A 324 14.91 -1.71 -5.96
C PRO A 324 16.19 -1.29 -5.24
N ARG A 325 16.84 -0.21 -5.70
CA ARG A 325 18.05 0.34 -5.08
C ARG A 325 17.75 0.90 -3.69
N ASP A 326 16.58 1.51 -3.52
CA ASP A 326 16.17 2.08 -2.24
C ASP A 326 16.06 0.98 -1.19
N ILE A 327 15.54 -0.20 -1.56
CA ILE A 327 15.43 -1.38 -0.69
C ILE A 327 16.83 -1.88 -0.29
N GLU A 328 17.77 -1.92 -1.24
CA GLU A 328 19.16 -2.28 -0.96
C GLU A 328 19.84 -1.28 -0.01
N GLU A 329 19.56 0.01 -0.17
CA GLU A 329 20.06 1.06 0.72
C GLU A 329 19.56 0.89 2.15
N LEU A 330 18.26 0.62 2.32
CA LEU A 330 17.68 0.33 3.63
C LEU A 330 18.23 -0.98 4.22
N ARG A 331 18.37 -2.04 3.42
CA ARG A 331 18.98 -3.30 3.84
C ARG A 331 20.40 -3.10 4.33
N THR A 332 21.20 -2.33 3.60
CA THR A 332 22.57 -1.97 4.01
C THR A 332 22.57 -1.21 5.33
N ALA A 333 21.63 -0.29 5.52
CA ALA A 333 21.50 0.48 6.76
C ALA A 333 21.06 -0.37 7.96
N ILE A 334 20.16 -1.34 7.76
CA ILE A 334 19.72 -2.29 8.79
C ILE A 334 20.84 -3.29 9.13
N GLY A 335 21.60 -3.72 8.12
CA GLY A 335 22.62 -4.76 8.24
C GLY A 335 22.06 -6.10 8.72
N ASN A 336 22.89 -6.93 9.36
CA ASN A 336 22.47 -8.24 9.88
C ASN A 336 21.68 -8.16 11.20
N ARG A 337 21.24 -6.97 11.62
CA ARG A 337 20.82 -6.69 13.01
C ARG A 337 19.33 -6.88 13.30
N GLY A 338 18.50 -7.28 12.33
CA GLY A 338 17.07 -7.35 12.56
C GLY A 338 16.35 -8.42 11.74
N ASN A 339 15.64 -9.32 12.43
CA ASN A 339 14.53 -10.07 11.84
C ASN A 339 13.24 -9.23 11.90
N ILE A 340 13.33 -7.99 11.41
CA ILE A 340 12.22 -7.02 11.33
C ILE A 340 11.48 -7.22 10.01
N ALA A 341 10.15 -7.10 10.00
CA ALA A 341 9.42 -7.14 8.74
C ALA A 341 9.52 -5.79 8.02
N LEU A 342 9.82 -5.84 6.72
CA LEU A 342 9.87 -4.65 5.87
C LEU A 342 8.49 -4.40 5.25
N ILE A 343 7.99 -3.16 5.34
CA ILE A 343 6.75 -2.75 4.69
C ILE A 343 7.07 -1.65 3.68
N LEU A 344 6.86 -1.92 2.40
CA LEU A 344 7.07 -0.96 1.31
C LEU A 344 5.85 -0.05 1.20
N LYS A 345 6.01 1.27 1.34
CA LYS A 345 4.92 2.23 1.20
C LYS A 345 4.85 2.73 -0.24
N ILE A 346 3.78 2.38 -0.94
CA ILE A 346 3.55 2.81 -2.33
C ILE A 346 2.83 4.16 -2.29
N GLU A 347 3.60 5.22 -2.52
CA GLU A 347 3.20 6.64 -2.32
C GLU A 347 3.31 7.48 -3.58
N THR A 348 3.94 6.98 -4.64
CA THR A 348 4.26 7.75 -5.84
C THR A 348 3.89 6.99 -7.13
N PRO A 349 3.76 7.67 -8.28
CA PRO A 349 3.54 7.03 -9.57
C PRO A 349 4.74 6.16 -9.98
N GLU A 350 5.95 6.55 -9.59
CA GLU A 350 7.16 5.77 -9.86
C GLU A 350 7.15 4.44 -9.10
N ALA A 351 6.77 4.44 -7.82
CA ALA A 351 6.61 3.23 -7.02
C ALA A 351 5.57 2.27 -7.61
N VAL A 352 4.45 2.80 -8.12
CA VAL A 352 3.42 2.02 -8.82
C VAL A 352 4.00 1.37 -10.08
N ASN A 353 4.67 2.14 -10.94
CA ASN A 353 5.28 1.63 -12.17
C ASN A 353 6.35 0.57 -11.90
N ASN A 354 7.12 0.75 -10.81
CA ASN A 354 8.18 -0.15 -10.40
C ASN A 354 7.70 -1.28 -9.49
N LEU A 355 6.41 -1.38 -9.18
CA LEU A 355 5.88 -2.31 -8.18
C LEU A 355 6.36 -3.76 -8.38
N PRO A 356 6.27 -4.39 -9.57
CA PRO A 356 6.76 -5.77 -9.74
C PRO A 356 8.25 -5.91 -9.40
N SER A 357 9.05 -4.88 -9.70
CA SER A 357 10.48 -4.88 -9.40
C SER A 357 10.77 -4.64 -7.92
N LEU A 358 10.01 -3.77 -7.28
CA LEU A 358 10.04 -3.54 -5.83
C LEU A 358 9.69 -4.82 -5.07
N LEU A 359 8.63 -5.53 -5.49
CA LEU A 359 8.23 -6.79 -4.84
C LEU A 359 9.31 -7.87 -4.99
N LEU A 360 9.91 -8.04 -6.18
CA LEU A 360 11.00 -9.00 -6.37
C LEU A 360 12.24 -8.67 -5.51
N ALA A 361 12.55 -7.39 -5.32
CA ALA A 361 13.63 -6.97 -4.44
C ALA A 361 13.28 -7.13 -2.95
N GLY A 362 12.04 -6.84 -2.57
CA GLY A 362 11.52 -7.03 -1.21
C GLY A 362 11.39 -8.50 -0.81
N LEU A 363 11.11 -9.41 -1.74
CA LEU A 363 11.06 -10.86 -1.49
C LEU A 363 12.43 -11.47 -1.13
N GLN A 364 13.52 -10.71 -1.25
CA GLN A 364 14.81 -11.10 -0.66
C GLN A 364 14.78 -11.04 0.88
N GLU A 365 13.86 -10.27 1.46
CA GLU A 365 13.56 -10.35 2.89
C GLU A 365 12.64 -11.55 3.17
N GLU A 366 12.78 -12.16 4.34
CA GLU A 366 11.87 -13.23 4.77
C GLU A 366 10.43 -12.70 4.95
N LYS A 367 10.30 -11.54 5.59
CA LYS A 367 9.03 -10.90 5.97
C LYS A 367 8.89 -9.56 5.26
N ILE A 368 8.04 -9.53 4.25
CA ILE A 368 7.77 -8.37 3.41
C ILE A 368 6.27 -8.10 3.32
N GLY A 369 5.87 -6.85 3.42
CA GLY A 369 4.50 -6.36 3.21
C GLY A 369 4.48 -5.11 2.34
N VAL A 370 3.29 -4.71 1.91
CA VAL A 370 3.06 -3.47 1.17
C VAL A 370 2.01 -2.64 1.86
N MET A 371 2.17 -1.32 1.88
CA MET A 371 1.14 -0.37 2.27
C MET A 371 0.71 0.45 1.06
N ILE A 372 -0.59 0.44 0.75
CA ILE A 372 -1.20 1.36 -0.20
C ILE A 372 -1.41 2.68 0.54
N ALA A 373 -0.44 3.59 0.46
CA ALA A 373 -0.43 4.84 1.20
C ALA A 373 -1.16 5.94 0.41
N ARG A 374 -2.50 5.84 0.41
CA ARG A 374 -3.40 6.60 -0.47
C ARG A 374 -3.35 8.11 -0.32
N GLY A 375 -2.92 8.62 0.84
CA GLY A 375 -2.84 10.06 1.10
C GLY A 375 -1.91 10.77 0.13
N ASP A 376 -0.64 10.41 0.16
CA ASP A 376 0.35 10.96 -0.77
C ASP A 376 0.12 10.41 -2.20
N LEU A 377 -0.22 9.12 -2.34
CA LEU A 377 -0.42 8.50 -3.66
C LEU A 377 -1.52 9.18 -4.49
N ALA A 378 -2.71 9.43 -3.92
CA ALA A 378 -3.83 10.01 -4.66
C ALA A 378 -3.54 11.43 -5.15
N VAL A 379 -2.74 12.20 -4.41
CA VAL A 379 -2.31 13.54 -4.82
C VAL A 379 -1.35 13.45 -6.01
N GLU A 380 -0.48 12.44 -6.04
CA GLU A 380 0.53 12.27 -7.09
C GLU A 380 -0.01 11.61 -8.39
N ILE A 381 -0.90 10.62 -8.30
CA ILE A 381 -1.45 9.93 -9.51
C ILE A 381 -2.74 10.57 -10.03
N GLY A 382 -3.33 11.49 -9.27
CA GLY A 382 -4.68 12.01 -9.49
C GLY A 382 -5.77 11.15 -8.84
N PHE A 383 -6.81 11.80 -8.32
CA PHE A 383 -7.87 11.12 -7.56
C PHE A 383 -8.67 10.13 -8.43
N GLU A 384 -8.83 10.40 -9.72
CA GLU A 384 -9.60 9.56 -10.65
C GLU A 384 -8.94 8.20 -10.86
N ARG A 385 -7.60 8.15 -10.83
CA ARG A 385 -6.82 6.92 -11.03
C ARG A 385 -6.67 6.09 -9.76
N MET A 386 -7.04 6.62 -8.60
CA MET A 386 -6.89 5.90 -7.34
C MET A 386 -7.71 4.61 -7.31
N SER A 387 -8.89 4.58 -7.95
CA SER A 387 -9.73 3.38 -8.00
C SER A 387 -9.10 2.22 -8.78
N GLU A 388 -8.44 2.49 -9.91
CA GLU A 388 -7.75 1.46 -10.70
C GLU A 388 -6.46 1.00 -10.01
N ILE A 389 -5.63 1.94 -9.56
CA ILE A 389 -4.27 1.65 -9.07
C ILE A 389 -4.30 0.83 -7.77
N GLN A 390 -5.24 1.10 -6.85
CA GLN A 390 -5.35 0.28 -5.63
C GLN A 390 -5.70 -1.18 -5.93
N GLU A 391 -6.52 -1.45 -6.96
CA GLU A 391 -6.88 -2.81 -7.35
C GLU A 391 -5.70 -3.53 -8.00
N GLU A 392 -4.94 -2.84 -8.84
CA GLU A 392 -3.71 -3.33 -9.43
C GLU A 392 -2.67 -3.70 -8.39
N ILE A 393 -2.42 -2.81 -7.42
CA ILE A 393 -1.49 -3.09 -6.30
C ILE A 393 -1.95 -4.34 -5.55
N LEU A 394 -3.23 -4.46 -5.21
CA LEU A 394 -3.77 -5.65 -4.55
C LEU A 394 -3.59 -6.93 -5.38
N TRP A 395 -3.84 -6.90 -6.70
CA TRP A 395 -3.66 -8.08 -7.56
C TRP A 395 -2.20 -8.53 -7.62
N ILE A 396 -1.30 -7.57 -7.82
CA ILE A 396 0.13 -7.86 -7.97
C ILE A 396 0.70 -8.37 -6.63
N CYS A 397 0.27 -7.80 -5.50
CA CYS A 397 0.66 -8.29 -4.18
C CYS A 397 0.08 -9.68 -3.88
N GLU A 398 -1.17 -9.97 -4.25
CA GLU A 398 -1.77 -11.31 -4.12
C GLU A 398 -0.96 -12.36 -4.90
N ALA A 399 -0.56 -12.03 -6.13
CA ALA A 399 0.29 -12.92 -6.94
C ALA A 399 1.66 -13.16 -6.30
N ALA A 400 2.22 -12.15 -5.64
CA ALA A 400 3.45 -12.27 -4.86
C ALA A 400 3.23 -12.86 -3.45
N HIS A 401 1.99 -13.14 -3.06
CA HIS A 401 1.60 -13.53 -1.69
C HIS A 401 2.10 -12.56 -0.61
N ILE A 402 2.19 -11.28 -0.95
CA ILE A 402 2.69 -10.24 -0.05
C ILE A 402 1.49 -9.59 0.65
N PRO A 403 1.43 -9.59 1.99
CA PRO A 403 0.32 -8.99 2.71
C PRO A 403 0.22 -7.48 2.48
N VAL A 404 -1.01 -6.98 2.35
CA VAL A 404 -1.27 -5.56 2.05
C VAL A 404 -1.95 -4.84 3.21
N ILE A 405 -1.46 -3.63 3.51
CA ILE A 405 -2.09 -2.66 4.39
C ILE A 405 -2.84 -1.64 3.54
N TRP A 406 -4.15 -1.55 3.75
CA TRP A 406 -4.98 -0.50 3.18
C TRP A 406 -4.91 0.74 4.08
N ALA A 407 -4.25 1.79 3.60
CA ALA A 407 -3.93 2.94 4.44
C ALA A 407 -4.59 4.25 3.98
N THR A 408 -4.77 5.10 4.99
CA THR A 408 -5.15 6.51 4.91
C THR A 408 -6.63 6.72 4.63
N GLN A 409 -7.28 7.61 5.39
CA GLN A 409 -8.67 8.07 5.19
C GLN A 409 -9.79 7.01 5.27
N VAL A 410 -9.53 5.81 5.81
CA VAL A 410 -10.60 4.85 6.09
C VAL A 410 -11.44 5.36 7.26
N LEU A 411 -12.74 5.61 7.01
CA LEU A 411 -13.68 6.15 8.00
C LEU A 411 -13.16 7.43 8.67
N GLU A 412 -12.53 8.32 7.90
CA GLU A 412 -11.88 9.54 8.40
C GLU A 412 -12.85 10.50 9.09
N ASN A 413 -14.01 10.77 8.48
CA ASN A 413 -15.02 11.65 9.07
C ASN A 413 -15.66 11.01 10.30
N LEU A 414 -15.88 9.70 10.30
CA LEU A 414 -16.31 8.99 11.52
C LEU A 414 -15.29 9.23 12.64
N ASN A 415 -14.00 9.06 12.35
CA ASN A 415 -12.94 9.21 13.34
C ASN A 415 -12.82 10.65 13.88
N LYS A 416 -13.19 11.66 13.08
CA LYS A 416 -13.15 13.08 13.43
C LYS A 416 -14.45 13.62 14.05
N SER A 417 -15.60 13.15 13.59
CA SER A 417 -16.91 13.76 13.85
C SER A 417 -17.95 12.81 14.45
N GLY A 418 -17.64 11.52 14.58
CA GLY A 418 -18.54 10.50 15.10
C GLY A 418 -19.57 9.98 14.08
N ILE A 419 -19.55 10.49 12.84
CA ILE A 419 -20.48 10.09 11.77
C ILE A 419 -19.70 9.77 10.48
N ALA A 420 -19.94 8.58 9.93
CA ALA A 420 -19.38 8.15 8.65
C ALA A 420 -20.22 8.66 7.47
N THR A 421 -19.57 8.96 6.35
CA THR A 421 -20.25 9.22 5.08
C THR A 421 -20.57 7.92 4.35
N ARG A 422 -21.48 7.97 3.37
CA ARG A 422 -21.78 6.80 2.52
C ARG A 422 -20.56 6.30 1.76
N SER A 423 -19.74 7.21 1.24
CA SER A 423 -18.52 6.85 0.51
C SER A 423 -17.49 6.17 1.41
N GLU A 424 -17.39 6.58 2.68
CA GLU A 424 -16.48 5.94 3.65
C GLU A 424 -16.92 4.53 4.03
N ILE A 425 -18.23 4.26 4.08
CA ILE A 425 -18.73 2.89 4.32
C ILE A 425 -18.37 1.98 3.14
N THR A 426 -18.52 2.47 1.90
CA THR A 426 -18.07 1.74 0.71
C THR A 426 -16.56 1.52 0.73
N ASP A 427 -15.78 2.56 1.04
CA ASP A 427 -14.33 2.44 1.14
C ASP A 427 -13.89 1.42 2.20
N ALA A 428 -14.51 1.43 3.38
CA ALA A 428 -14.27 0.47 4.44
C ALA A 428 -14.61 -0.98 4.02
N ALA A 429 -15.64 -1.17 3.20
CA ALA A 429 -15.98 -2.48 2.65
C ALA A 429 -14.92 -2.97 1.65
N HIS A 430 -14.31 -2.07 0.87
CA HIS A 430 -13.20 -2.41 -0.02
C HIS A 430 -11.90 -2.64 0.75
N ALA A 431 -11.64 -1.86 1.79
CA ALA A 431 -10.51 -2.03 2.70
C ALA A 431 -10.51 -3.43 3.35
N ALA A 432 -11.69 -4.04 3.52
CA ALA A 432 -11.84 -5.41 4.02
C ALA A 432 -11.17 -6.49 3.14
N LEU A 433 -10.83 -6.17 1.88
CA LEU A 433 -10.12 -7.06 0.97
C LEU A 433 -8.62 -7.16 1.29
N ALA A 434 -8.08 -6.18 2.04
CA ALA A 434 -6.68 -6.16 2.45
C ALA A 434 -6.44 -7.02 3.70
N ASP A 435 -5.18 -7.29 3.99
CA ASP A 435 -4.79 -8.10 5.16
C ASP A 435 -4.77 -7.30 6.46
N CYS A 436 -4.64 -5.98 6.33
CA CYS A 436 -4.63 -5.02 7.42
C CYS A 436 -5.26 -3.69 6.97
N VAL A 437 -6.04 -3.06 7.84
CA VAL A 437 -6.66 -1.75 7.61
C VAL A 437 -6.07 -0.75 8.60
N MET A 438 -5.56 0.38 8.09
CA MET A 438 -5.00 1.44 8.93
C MET A 438 -6.05 2.50 9.26
N VAL A 439 -6.19 2.77 10.56
CA VAL A 439 -7.00 3.84 11.13
C VAL A 439 -6.07 4.99 11.55
N ASN A 440 -6.39 6.20 11.10
CA ASN A 440 -5.68 7.42 11.47
C ASN A 440 -5.96 7.82 12.93
N LYS A 441 -5.22 8.81 13.44
CA LYS A 441 -5.52 9.42 14.74
C LYS A 441 -6.84 10.20 14.72
N GLY A 442 -7.62 10.10 15.79
CA GLY A 442 -8.92 10.77 15.92
C GLY A 442 -9.58 10.52 17.27
N GLN A 443 -10.75 11.13 17.47
CA GLN A 443 -11.47 11.07 18.75
C GLN A 443 -12.31 9.79 18.89
N TYR A 444 -12.78 9.23 17.77
CA TYR A 444 -13.74 8.13 17.74
C TYR A 444 -13.11 6.80 17.29
N ILE A 445 -11.82 6.57 17.58
CA ILE A 445 -11.08 5.39 17.10
C ILE A 445 -11.77 4.08 17.48
N ILE A 446 -12.25 3.95 18.73
CA ILE A 446 -12.95 2.73 19.17
C ILE A 446 -14.21 2.48 18.32
N GLN A 447 -15.01 3.52 18.08
CA GLN A 447 -16.21 3.43 17.24
C GLN A 447 -15.85 3.07 15.78
N VAL A 448 -14.73 3.57 15.26
CA VAL A 448 -14.22 3.20 13.94
C VAL A 448 -13.87 1.71 13.89
N ILE A 449 -13.17 1.20 14.92
CA ILE A 449 -12.81 -0.23 15.03
C ILE A 449 -14.06 -1.11 15.05
N GLU A 450 -15.05 -0.75 15.87
CA GLU A 450 -16.33 -1.46 15.95
C GLU A 450 -17.09 -1.42 14.62
N THR A 451 -17.13 -0.26 13.98
CA THR A 451 -17.79 -0.08 12.67
C THR A 451 -17.10 -0.91 11.60
N LEU A 452 -15.75 -0.94 11.56
CA LEU A 452 -15.01 -1.78 10.63
C LEU A 452 -15.31 -3.26 10.83
N LYS A 453 -15.30 -3.74 12.07
CA LYS A 453 -15.66 -5.13 12.39
C LYS A 453 -17.07 -5.48 11.93
N ASP A 454 -18.03 -4.57 12.13
CA ASP A 454 -19.41 -4.78 11.70
C ASP A 454 -19.56 -4.79 10.17
N ILE A 455 -18.87 -3.88 9.46
CA ILE A 455 -18.83 -3.87 8.00
C ILE A 455 -18.23 -5.17 7.48
N VAL A 456 -17.07 -5.58 8.01
CA VAL A 456 -16.39 -6.81 7.62
C VAL A 456 -17.24 -8.05 7.91
N LYS A 457 -17.89 -8.13 9.07
CA LYS A 457 -18.78 -9.24 9.43
C LYS A 457 -20.02 -9.33 8.53
N ARG A 458 -20.47 -8.21 7.97
CA ARG A 458 -21.63 -8.16 7.05
C ARG A 458 -21.21 -8.42 5.60
N SER A 459 -20.15 -7.78 5.13
CA SER A 459 -19.61 -7.90 3.77
C SER A 459 -18.87 -9.23 3.57
N GLY A 460 -18.11 -9.68 4.57
CA GLY A 460 -17.39 -10.96 4.58
C GLY A 460 -18.30 -12.20 4.54
N ARG A 461 -19.62 -12.03 4.75
CA ARG A 461 -20.62 -13.08 4.42
C ARG A 461 -20.77 -13.31 2.92
N HIS A 462 -20.19 -12.46 2.08
CA HIS A 462 -20.33 -12.54 0.63
C HIS A 462 -18.99 -12.53 -0.10
N HIS A 463 -17.86 -12.37 0.61
CA HIS A 463 -16.54 -12.21 0.03
C HIS A 463 -15.45 -12.97 0.81
N ALA A 464 -14.60 -13.71 0.09
CA ALA A 464 -13.29 -14.17 0.56
C ALA A 464 -12.22 -13.52 -0.34
N LYS A 465 -11.57 -12.46 0.17
CA LYS A 465 -10.78 -11.53 -0.66
C LYS A 465 -11.56 -11.15 -1.94
N LYS A 466 -10.94 -11.28 -3.12
CA LYS A 466 -11.52 -10.93 -4.42
C LYS A 466 -12.55 -11.95 -4.95
N ARG A 467 -12.87 -13.01 -4.20
CA ARG A 467 -13.86 -14.02 -4.62
C ARG A 467 -15.21 -13.76 -3.96
N TYR A 468 -16.26 -13.70 -4.78
CA TYR A 468 -17.63 -13.78 -4.27
C TYR A 468 -17.89 -15.17 -3.70
N THR A 469 -18.27 -15.24 -2.42
CA THR A 469 -18.72 -16.46 -1.77
C THR A 469 -20.23 -16.36 -1.57
N PHE A 470 -20.98 -17.27 -2.18
CA PHE A 470 -22.42 -17.29 -2.03
C PHE A 470 -22.81 -17.98 -0.72
N HIS A 471 -22.97 -17.20 0.34
CA HIS A 471 -23.78 -17.64 1.48
C HIS A 471 -25.27 -17.55 1.14
N PRO A 472 -26.14 -18.36 1.77
CA PRO A 472 -27.58 -18.30 1.58
C PRO A 472 -28.12 -16.87 1.75
N LEU A 473 -28.76 -16.35 0.71
CA LEU A 473 -29.37 -15.03 0.74
C LEU A 473 -30.67 -15.10 1.53
N ARG A 474 -30.79 -14.32 2.63
CA ARG A 474 -32.02 -14.24 3.42
C ARG A 474 -33.25 -13.88 2.58
N ILE A 475 -33.09 -13.03 1.56
CA ILE A 475 -34.16 -12.68 0.64
C ILE A 475 -34.60 -13.87 -0.22
N ALA A 476 -33.65 -14.70 -0.69
CA ALA A 476 -33.97 -15.91 -1.43
C ALA A 476 -34.63 -16.95 -0.52
N SER A 477 -34.12 -17.16 0.69
CA SER A 477 -34.75 -18.06 1.67
C SER A 477 -36.20 -17.66 1.95
N ARG A 478 -36.46 -16.37 2.22
CA ARG A 478 -37.82 -15.86 2.43
C ARG A 478 -38.72 -16.01 1.22
N PHE A 479 -38.20 -15.80 0.01
CA PHE A 479 -38.95 -15.97 -1.23
C PHE A 479 -39.36 -17.44 -1.44
N MET A 480 -38.47 -18.38 -1.11
CA MET A 480 -38.75 -19.82 -1.25
C MET A 480 -39.62 -20.40 -0.12
N GLU A 481 -39.77 -19.69 1.00
CA GLU A 481 -40.66 -20.03 2.14
C GLU A 481 -42.11 -19.53 1.95
N GLN A 482 -42.36 -18.71 0.92
CA GLN A 482 -43.69 -18.29 0.47
C GLN A 482 -44.21 -19.25 -0.60
#